data_AF-A0A1H4BPX6-F1
#
_entry.id   AF-A0A1H4BPX6-F1
#
_cell.length_a   1.000
_cell.length_b   1.000
_cell.length_c   1.000
_cell.angle_alpha   90.00
_cell.angle_beta   90.00
_cell.angle_gamma   90.00
#
_symmetry.space_group_name_H-M   'P 1'
#
loop_
_entity.id
_entity.type
_entity.pdbx_description
1 polymer ?
#
loop_
_entity_poly.entity_id
_entity_poly.type
_entity_poly.pdbx_seq_one_letter_code
_entity_poly.pdbx_strand_id
1 'polypeptide(L)'
;MSSTAVKDQTKTQSAQVSQVFGDMFAFNNSLKLIHWNITGKGSYAAHIALDEAIEDLVKATDRLVETTMATMGDMNIVIPETRAPKDHIGYIEGFYEHVDECRDMFKEKFTQSIIDEYQEAIKQLLYRLKRLS
;
A
#
# COMPACT_ATOMS: atom_id res chain seq x y z
N MET A 1 30.45 -4.69 -16.19
CA MET A 1 29.38 -5.68 -15.90
C MET A 1 28.76 -6.10 -17.22
N SER A 2 28.49 -7.40 -17.43
CA SER A 2 27.97 -7.93 -18.70
C SER A 2 26.52 -7.50 -18.95
N SER A 3 26.14 -7.25 -20.21
CA SER A 3 24.81 -6.78 -20.62
C SER A 3 23.67 -7.76 -20.29
N THR A 4 23.99 -9.05 -20.16
CA THR A 4 23.04 -10.09 -19.75
C THR A 4 22.70 -10.00 -18.26
N ALA A 5 23.70 -9.77 -17.40
CA ALA A 5 23.51 -9.67 -15.95
C ALA A 5 22.67 -8.44 -15.55
N VAL A 6 22.81 -7.33 -16.30
CA VAL A 6 21.99 -6.13 -16.11
C VAL A 6 20.53 -6.40 -16.47
N LYS A 7 20.26 -7.11 -17.58
CA LYS A 7 18.89 -7.43 -18.01
C LYS A 7 18.16 -8.36 -17.04
N ASP A 8 18.85 -9.34 -16.45
CA ASP A 8 18.24 -10.25 -15.48
C ASP A 8 17.92 -9.55 -14.16
N GLN A 9 18.79 -8.66 -13.67
CA GLN A 9 18.51 -7.85 -12.48
C GLN A 9 17.30 -6.92 -12.66
N THR A 10 17.18 -6.26 -13.83
CA THR A 10 16.03 -5.39 -14.11
C THR A 10 14.71 -6.15 -14.16
N LYS A 11 14.71 -7.38 -14.69
CA LYS A 11 13.51 -8.24 -14.68
C LYS A 11 13.11 -8.67 -13.27
N THR A 12 14.07 -9.01 -12.41
CA THR A 12 13.80 -9.36 -11.01
C THR A 12 13.24 -8.16 -10.24
N GLN A 13 13.79 -6.96 -10.46
CA GLN A 13 13.28 -5.75 -9.80
C GLN A 13 11.87 -5.39 -10.26
N SER A 14 11.58 -5.45 -11.56
CA SER A 14 10.22 -5.19 -12.08
C SER A 14 9.19 -6.16 -11.51
N ALA A 15 9.54 -7.45 -11.37
CA ALA A 15 8.64 -8.43 -10.76
C ALA A 15 8.37 -8.14 -9.28
N GLN A 16 9.38 -7.71 -8.52
CA GLN A 16 9.23 -7.32 -7.11
C GLN A 16 8.34 -6.08 -6.97
N VAL A 17 8.56 -5.05 -7.80
CA VAL A 17 7.73 -3.85 -7.80
C VAL A 17 6.28 -4.15 -8.18
N SER A 18 6.06 -5.01 -9.18
CA SER A 18 4.72 -5.48 -9.53
C SER A 18 4.01 -6.16 -8.36
N GLN A 19 4.74 -6.97 -7.57
CA GLN A 19 4.21 -7.65 -6.40
C GLN A 19 3.80 -6.63 -5.33
N VAL A 20 4.67 -5.66 -5.02
CA VAL A 20 4.38 -4.58 -4.06
C VAL A 20 3.11 -3.84 -4.45
N PHE A 21 2.91 -3.52 -5.73
CA PHE A 21 1.67 -2.88 -6.19
C PHE A 21 0.44 -3.77 -6.01
N GLY A 22 0.54 -5.06 -6.32
CA GLY A 22 -0.50 -6.04 -6.01
C GLY A 22 -0.88 -6.02 -4.53
N ASP A 23 0.13 -6.01 -3.66
CA ASP A 23 -0.03 -6.01 -2.21
C ASP A 23 -0.66 -4.70 -1.69
N MET A 24 -0.30 -3.54 -2.24
CA MET A 24 -0.92 -2.24 -1.92
C MET A 24 -2.41 -2.22 -2.28
N PHE A 25 -2.79 -2.70 -3.47
CA PHE A 25 -4.21 -2.80 -3.83
C PHE A 25 -4.96 -3.79 -2.94
N ALA A 26 -4.35 -4.95 -2.63
CA ALA A 26 -4.95 -5.92 -1.73
C ALA A 26 -5.13 -5.35 -0.32
N PHE A 27 -4.15 -4.60 0.20
CA PHE A 27 -4.26 -3.90 1.46
C PHE A 27 -5.40 -2.89 1.45
N ASN A 28 -5.47 -2.00 0.45
CA ASN A 28 -6.56 -1.01 0.33
C ASN A 28 -7.94 -1.69 0.27
N ASN A 29 -8.05 -2.80 -0.46
CA ASN A 29 -9.27 -3.61 -0.52
C ASN A 29 -9.63 -4.24 0.84
N SER A 30 -8.62 -4.70 1.59
CA SER A 30 -8.86 -5.30 2.91
C SER A 30 -9.40 -4.26 3.90
N LEU A 31 -8.98 -3.00 3.78
CA LEU A 31 -9.53 -1.90 4.58
C LEU A 31 -11.02 -1.69 4.31
N LYS A 32 -11.49 -1.85 3.06
CA LYS A 32 -12.95 -1.86 2.77
C LYS A 32 -13.66 -3.01 3.46
N LEU A 33 -13.06 -4.20 3.45
CA LEU A 33 -13.63 -5.35 4.17
C LEU A 33 -13.68 -5.09 5.68
N ILE A 34 -12.67 -4.45 6.27
CA ILE A 34 -12.69 -4.04 7.68
C ILE A 34 -13.79 -3.01 7.91
N HIS A 35 -13.85 -1.98 7.07
CA HIS A 35 -14.83 -0.89 7.13
C HIS A 35 -16.28 -1.38 7.12
N TRP A 36 -16.61 -2.38 6.29
CA TRP A 36 -17.96 -2.97 6.26
C TRP A 36 -18.28 -3.85 7.47
N ASN A 37 -17.26 -4.47 8.08
CA ASN A 37 -17.44 -5.42 9.18
C ASN A 37 -17.17 -4.84 10.58
N ILE A 38 -16.71 -3.58 10.68
CA ILE A 38 -16.36 -2.96 11.96
C ILE A 38 -17.63 -2.75 12.81
N THR A 39 -17.59 -3.23 14.06
CA THR A 39 -18.72 -3.16 15.00
C THR A 39 -18.22 -2.90 16.42
N GLY A 40 -19.12 -2.54 17.33
CA GLY A 40 -18.80 -2.28 18.73
C GLY A 40 -18.80 -0.79 19.10
N LYS A 41 -18.30 -0.47 20.29
CA LYS A 41 -18.21 0.92 20.76
C LYS A 41 -17.26 1.70 19.86
N GLY A 42 -17.72 2.87 19.39
CA GLY A 42 -16.99 3.78 18.51
C GLY A 42 -16.71 3.27 17.09
N SER A 43 -17.38 2.19 16.67
CA SER A 43 -17.29 1.66 15.31
C SER A 43 -17.70 2.66 14.23
N TYR A 44 -18.59 3.62 14.53
CA TYR A 44 -18.93 4.68 13.59
C TYR A 44 -17.74 5.59 13.27
N ALA A 45 -16.97 6.00 14.29
CA ALA A 45 -15.76 6.80 14.08
C ALA A 45 -14.70 6.00 13.30
N ALA A 46 -14.52 4.72 13.64
CA ALA A 46 -13.64 3.82 12.89
C ALA A 46 -14.07 3.65 11.43
N HIS A 47 -15.38 3.51 11.17
CA HIS A 47 -15.94 3.35 9.83
C HIS A 47 -15.64 4.55 8.93
N ILE A 48 -15.81 5.77 9.45
CA ILE A 48 -15.47 7.01 8.74
C ILE A 48 -13.95 7.13 8.55
N ALA A 49 -13.16 6.86 9.59
CA ALA A 49 -11.70 6.94 9.51
C ALA A 49 -11.11 5.98 8.46
N LEU A 50 -11.66 4.77 8.35
CA LEU A 50 -11.27 3.81 7.32
C LEU A 50 -11.62 4.33 5.92
N ASP A 51 -12.80 4.93 5.74
CA ASP A 51 -13.20 5.46 4.44
C ASP A 51 -12.31 6.61 3.98
N GLU A 52 -12.01 7.57 4.86
CA GLU A 52 -11.08 8.67 4.59
C GLU A 52 -9.70 8.12 4.19
N ALA A 53 -9.16 7.18 4.96
CA ALA A 53 -7.87 6.59 4.67
C ALA A 53 -7.85 5.84 3.33
N ILE A 54 -8.91 5.10 2.99
CA ILE A 54 -8.97 4.37 1.72
C ILE A 54 -8.95 5.32 0.53
N GLU A 55 -9.62 6.47 0.61
CA GLU A 55 -9.60 7.47 -0.45
C GLU A 55 -8.17 7.97 -0.72
N ASP A 56 -7.43 8.32 0.33
CA ASP A 56 -6.05 8.81 0.21
C ASP A 56 -5.09 7.71 -0.29
N LEU A 57 -5.22 6.50 0.25
CA LEU A 57 -4.39 5.36 -0.11
C LEU A 57 -4.59 4.95 -1.58
N VAL A 58 -5.83 4.92 -2.07
CA VAL A 58 -6.12 4.59 -3.47
C VAL A 58 -5.49 5.62 -4.42
N LYS A 59 -5.63 6.92 -4.11
CA LYS A 59 -5.02 7.99 -4.92
C LYS A 59 -3.49 7.91 -4.94
N ALA A 60 -2.87 7.68 -3.79
CA ALA A 60 -1.42 7.55 -3.69
C ALA A 60 -0.92 6.28 -4.40
N THR A 61 -1.63 5.16 -4.29
CA THR A 61 -1.28 3.90 -4.98
C THR A 61 -1.33 4.08 -6.49
N ASP A 62 -2.40 4.68 -7.02
CA ASP A 62 -2.57 4.91 -8.45
C ASP A 62 -1.46 5.81 -9.01
N ARG A 63 -1.21 6.95 -8.36
CA ARG A 63 -0.08 7.84 -8.71
C ARG A 63 1.26 7.12 -8.69
N LEU A 64 1.50 6.27 -7.70
CA LEU A 64 2.74 5.52 -7.57
C LEU A 64 2.92 4.53 -8.73
N VAL A 65 1.85 3.79 -9.07
CA VAL A 65 1.86 2.84 -10.19
C VAL A 65 2.10 3.55 -11.51
N GLU A 66 1.31 4.57 -11.85
CA GLU A 66 1.43 5.31 -13.11
C GLU A 66 2.83 5.93 -13.28
N THR A 67 3.32 6.56 -12.21
CA THR A 67 4.65 7.17 -12.19
C THR A 67 5.75 6.13 -12.38
N THR A 68 5.60 4.96 -11.77
CA THR A 68 6.61 3.90 -11.87
C THR A 68 6.56 3.23 -13.25
N MET A 69 5.37 2.99 -13.82
CA MET A 69 5.25 2.48 -15.19
C MET A 69 5.83 3.45 -16.23
N ALA A 70 5.70 4.77 -16.00
CA ALA A 70 6.31 5.77 -16.87
C ALA A 70 7.86 5.72 -16.87
N THR A 71 8.48 5.20 -15.80
CA THR A 71 9.94 5.11 -15.67
C THR A 71 10.50 3.73 -16.00
N MET A 72 9.79 2.66 -15.62
CA MET A 72 10.23 1.27 -15.75
C MET A 72 9.60 0.52 -16.93
N GLY A 73 8.57 1.08 -17.57
CA GLY A 73 7.81 0.45 -18.63
C GLY A 73 6.69 -0.45 -18.10
N ASP A 74 6.14 -1.28 -18.99
CA ASP A 74 5.01 -2.16 -18.68
C ASP A 74 5.31 -3.12 -17.53
N MET A 75 4.35 -3.26 -16.63
CA MET A 75 4.42 -4.12 -15.46
C MET A 75 3.28 -5.14 -15.46
N ASN A 76 3.59 -6.38 -15.13
CA ASN A 76 2.57 -7.41 -14.91
C ASN A 76 2.15 -7.43 -13.44
N ILE A 77 1.18 -6.60 -13.07
CA ILE A 77 0.65 -6.48 -11.71
C ILE A 77 -0.49 -7.50 -11.52
N VAL A 78 -0.41 -8.29 -10.45
CA VAL A 78 -1.46 -9.22 -10.04
C VAL A 78 -1.95 -8.83 -8.65
N ILE A 79 -3.24 -8.54 -8.52
CA ILE A 79 -3.86 -8.25 -7.22
C ILE A 79 -4.28 -9.58 -6.58
N PRO A 80 -3.70 -9.97 -5.43
CA PRO A 80 -4.05 -11.23 -4.79
C PRO A 80 -5.48 -11.21 -4.20
N GLU A 81 -6.04 -12.40 -3.96
CA GLU A 81 -7.30 -12.52 -3.23
C GLU A 81 -7.17 -11.85 -1.87
N THR A 82 -8.13 -10.97 -1.55
CA THR A 82 -8.12 -10.19 -0.32
C THR A 82 -9.17 -10.70 0.67
N ARG A 83 -8.81 -10.76 1.95
CA ARG A 83 -9.69 -11.20 3.04
C ARG A 83 -9.67 -10.19 4.18
N ALA A 84 -10.75 -10.14 4.97
CA ALA A 84 -10.79 -9.32 6.18
C ALA A 84 -9.87 -9.94 7.25
N PRO A 85 -8.85 -9.21 7.74
CA PRO A 85 -8.01 -9.69 8.83
C PRO A 85 -8.81 -9.73 10.14
N LYS A 86 -8.52 -10.71 11.00
CA LYS A 86 -9.12 -10.79 12.35
C LYS A 86 -8.58 -9.70 13.28
N ASP A 87 -7.27 -9.52 13.28
CA ASP A 87 -6.59 -8.41 13.95
C ASP A 87 -6.27 -7.34 12.91
N HIS A 88 -7.16 -6.36 12.78
CA HIS A 88 -7.00 -5.28 11.81
C HIS A 88 -5.91 -4.29 12.22
N ILE A 89 -5.66 -4.08 13.52
CA ILE A 89 -4.62 -3.15 13.98
C ILE A 89 -3.24 -3.71 13.65
N GLY A 90 -2.96 -4.95 14.07
CA GLY A 90 -1.68 -5.60 13.76
C GLY A 90 -1.45 -5.74 12.26
N TYR A 91 -2.50 -6.00 11.49
CA TYR A 91 -2.43 -6.05 10.03
C TYR A 91 -2.05 -4.69 9.41
N ILE A 92 -2.65 -3.58 9.85
CA ILE A 92 -2.33 -2.23 9.36
C ILE A 92 -0.90 -1.82 9.75
N GLU A 93 -0.46 -2.16 10.96
CA GLU A 93 0.91 -1.88 11.41
C GLU A 93 1.95 -2.68 10.61
N GLY A 94 1.70 -3.98 10.40
CA GLY A 94 2.58 -4.82 9.59
C GLY A 94 2.66 -4.36 8.13
N PHE A 95 1.55 -3.87 7.57
CA PHE A 95 1.58 -3.35 6.21
C PHE A 95 2.35 -2.03 6.10
N TYR A 96 2.29 -1.16 7.11
CA TYR A 96 3.14 0.04 7.17
C TYR A 96 4.62 -0.32 7.10
N GLU A 97 5.06 -1.31 7.88
CA GLU A 97 6.43 -1.81 7.90
C GLU A 97 6.82 -2.41 6.54
N HIS A 98 5.94 -3.21 5.93
CA HIS A 98 6.17 -3.78 4.62
C HIS A 98 6.42 -2.73 3.53
N VAL A 99 5.64 -1.63 3.53
CA VAL A 99 5.86 -0.50 2.59
C VAL A 99 7.21 0.17 2.84
N ASP A 100 7.62 0.29 4.11
CA ASP A 100 8.91 0.86 4.48
C ASP A 100 10.08 0.01 3.98
N GLU A 101 9.99 -1.31 4.14
CA GLU A 101 10.99 -2.27 3.66
C GLU A 101 11.13 -2.26 2.13
N CYS A 102 10.04 -1.98 1.41
CA CYS A 102 10.03 -1.94 -0.05
C CYS A 102 10.44 -0.56 -0.61
N ARG A 103 10.60 0.45 0.25
CA ARG A 103 10.88 1.84 -0.16
C ARG A 103 12.12 1.96 -1.04
N ASP A 104 13.19 1.23 -0.73
CA ASP A 104 14.47 1.30 -1.44
C ASP A 104 14.40 0.76 -2.89
N MET A 105 13.30 0.09 -3.25
CA MET A 105 13.06 -0.35 -4.64
C MET A 105 12.80 0.83 -5.58
N PHE A 106 12.38 1.98 -5.04
CA PHE A 106 12.03 3.19 -5.78
C PHE A 106 13.12 4.25 -5.60
N LYS A 107 13.79 4.69 -6.67
CA LYS A 107 14.99 5.54 -6.52
C LYS A 107 14.69 7.03 -6.61
N GLU A 108 13.59 7.37 -7.24
CA GLU A 108 13.23 8.72 -7.60
C GLU A 108 12.62 9.45 -6.40
N LYS A 109 13.09 10.67 -6.13
CA LYS A 109 12.60 11.47 -4.99
C LYS A 109 11.10 11.76 -5.05
N PHE A 110 10.54 11.92 -6.24
CA PHE A 110 9.10 12.12 -6.39
C PHE A 110 8.32 10.86 -6.04
N THR A 111 8.85 9.68 -6.35
CA THR A 111 8.26 8.38 -5.99
C THR A 111 8.32 8.17 -4.48
N GLN A 112 9.46 8.51 -3.87
CA GLN A 112 9.61 8.53 -2.41
C GLN A 112 8.58 9.43 -1.73
N SER A 113 8.31 10.62 -2.28
CA SER A 113 7.28 11.53 -1.76
C SER A 113 5.88 10.93 -1.83
N ILE A 114 5.55 10.17 -2.88
CA ILE A 114 4.24 9.50 -2.98
C ILE A 114 4.13 8.39 -1.91
N ILE A 115 5.22 7.67 -1.65
CA ILE A 115 5.29 6.67 -0.58
C ILE A 115 5.12 7.33 0.79
N ASP A 116 5.70 8.51 1.00
CA ASP A 116 5.50 9.30 2.24
C ASP A 116 4.02 9.61 2.47
N GLU A 117 3.32 10.08 1.43
CA GLU A 117 1.87 10.36 1.50
C GLU A 117 1.06 9.09 1.84
N TYR A 118 1.40 7.95 1.23
CA TYR A 118 0.75 6.66 1.52
C TYR A 118 0.98 6.20 2.97
N GLN A 119 2.22 6.28 3.45
CA GLN A 119 2.59 5.95 4.82
C GLN A 119 1.98 6.90 5.85
N GLU A 120 1.88 8.19 5.52
CA GLU A 120 1.19 9.18 6.35
C GLU A 120 -0.28 8.81 6.53
N ALA A 121 -0.99 8.48 5.44
CA ALA A 121 -2.40 8.07 5.50
C ALA A 121 -2.59 6.84 6.41
N ILE A 122 -1.69 5.85 6.37
CA ILE A 122 -1.71 4.71 7.30
C ILE A 122 -1.50 5.16 8.75
N LYS A 123 -0.54 6.05 9.03
CA LYS A 123 -0.29 6.52 10.40
C LYS A 123 -1.45 7.34 10.95
N GLN A 124 -2.07 8.18 10.13
CA GLN A 124 -3.28 8.90 10.52
C GLN A 124 -4.44 7.94 10.79
N LEU A 125 -4.64 6.91 9.96
CA LEU A 125 -5.63 5.86 10.20
C LEU A 125 -5.38 5.17 11.54
N LEU A 126 -4.15 4.72 11.81
CA LEU A 126 -3.79 4.07 13.06
C LEU A 126 -4.05 4.97 14.27
N TYR A 127 -3.75 6.26 14.18
CA TYR A 127 -4.09 7.22 15.23
C TYR A 127 -5.60 7.27 15.47
N ARG A 128 -6.42 7.43 14.41
CA ARG A 128 -7.88 7.49 14.50
C ARG A 128 -8.46 6.21 15.11
N LEU A 129 -8.00 5.04 14.67
CA LEU A 129 -8.46 3.73 15.18
C LEU A 129 -8.07 3.49 16.64
N LYS A 130 -6.84 3.87 17.04
CA LYS A 130 -6.34 3.60 18.40
C LYS A 130 -6.78 4.63 19.44
N ARG A 131 -7.11 5.85 19.03
CA ARG A 131 -7.35 6.98 19.95
C ARG A 131 -8.75 7.56 19.88
N LEU A 132 -9.39 7.53 18.71
CA LEU A 132 -10.64 8.25 18.45
C LEU A 132 -11.83 7.31 18.19
N SER A 133 -11.57 6.00 18.15
CA SER A 133 -12.57 4.95 17.91
C SER A 133 -12.85 4.15 19.17
#